data_AF-A0A8T2PPQ1-F1
#
_entry.id   AF-A0A8T2PPQ1-F1
#
_cell.length_a   1.000
_cell.length_b   1.000
_cell.length_c   1.000
_cell.angle_alpha   90.00
_cell.angle_beta   90.00
_cell.angle_gamma   90.00
#
_symmetry.space_group_name_H-M   'P 1'
#
loop_
_entity.id
_entity.type
_entity.pdbx_description
1 polymer ?
#
loop_
_entity_poly.entity_id
_entity_poly.type
_entity_poly.pdbx_seq_one_letter_code
_entity_poly.pdbx_strand_id
1 'polypeptide(L)'
;MRPKLTQSHLALLLELTSKRGVTEMFRKPGQRPACSKEAAFTYAIIAAGVAHAITAACTQGNLSDCGCDKEKQGFYNQEEGWKWGGCSADIRYGLGFSKVFVDAREIKQNARTLMNLHNNEAGRKVPHTAQG
;
A
#
# COMPACT_ATOMS: atom_id res chain seq x y z
N MET A 1 -7.64 0.46 -23.20
CA MET A 1 -6.74 -0.68 -22.95
C MET A 1 -7.06 -1.22 -21.57
N ARG A 2 -7.54 -2.46 -21.45
CA ARG A 2 -7.72 -3.11 -20.14
C ARG A 2 -6.32 -3.34 -19.57
N PRO A 3 -5.92 -2.74 -18.42
CA PRO A 3 -4.66 -3.12 -17.82
C PRO A 3 -4.82 -4.56 -17.39
N LYS A 4 -4.01 -5.44 -17.99
CA LYS A 4 -3.92 -6.83 -17.56
C LYS A 4 -3.42 -6.81 -16.11
N LEU A 5 -4.32 -7.17 -15.20
CA LEU A 5 -4.07 -7.42 -13.79
C LEU A 5 -3.29 -8.74 -13.65
N THR A 6 -2.12 -8.85 -14.29
CA THR A 6 -1.42 -10.13 -14.49
C THR A 6 -0.02 -10.08 -13.90
N GLN A 7 0.28 -11.11 -13.08
CA GLN A 7 1.51 -11.45 -12.34
C GLN A 7 1.74 -10.80 -10.98
N SER A 8 1.67 -9.49 -10.79
CA SER A 8 2.06 -8.88 -9.50
C SER A 8 1.05 -9.15 -8.36
N HIS A 9 -0.25 -9.19 -8.64
CA HIS A 9 -1.28 -9.50 -7.64
C HIS A 9 -1.23 -10.96 -7.16
N LEU A 10 -0.99 -11.91 -8.08
CA LEU A 10 -0.82 -13.32 -7.73
C LEU A 10 0.53 -13.55 -7.05
N ALA A 11 1.62 -12.88 -7.45
CA ALA A 11 2.90 -12.97 -6.76
C ALA A 11 2.80 -12.40 -5.34
N LEU A 12 2.12 -11.26 -5.15
CA LEU A 12 1.89 -10.68 -3.83
C LEU A 12 1.00 -11.60 -2.98
N LEU A 13 -0.10 -12.12 -3.52
CA LEU A 13 -0.98 -13.07 -2.79
C LEU A 13 -0.31 -14.42 -2.54
N LEU A 14 0.51 -14.95 -3.46
CA LEU A 14 1.27 -16.20 -3.28
C LEU A 14 2.42 -16.02 -2.27
N GLU A 15 3.13 -14.89 -2.29
CA GLU A 15 4.14 -14.55 -1.27
C GLU A 15 3.52 -14.30 0.11
N LEU A 16 2.35 -13.64 0.15
CA LEU A 16 1.59 -13.38 1.37
C LEU A 16 1.00 -14.66 1.99
N THR A 17 0.57 -15.62 1.18
CA THR A 17 0.01 -16.89 1.67
C THR A 17 1.09 -17.93 2.01
N SER A 18 2.28 -17.84 1.40
CA SER A 18 3.41 -18.76 1.62
C SER A 18 4.22 -18.43 2.89
N LYS A 19 4.21 -17.19 3.37
CA LYS A 19 4.88 -16.81 4.63
C LYS A 19 3.97 -17.09 5.83
N ARG A 20 4.30 -18.14 6.59
CA ARG A 20 3.62 -18.58 7.83
C ARG A 20 3.25 -17.45 8.81
N GLY A 21 3.97 -16.32 8.83
CA GLY A 21 3.69 -15.18 9.72
C GLY A 21 2.50 -14.29 9.30
N VAL A 22 2.21 -14.20 8.00
CA VAL A 22 1.13 -13.35 7.47
C VAL A 22 -0.23 -14.01 7.68
N THR A 23 -0.34 -15.31 7.39
CA THR A 23 -1.56 -16.10 7.63
C THR A 23 -1.94 -16.17 9.10
N GLU A 24 -0.94 -16.21 10.00
CA GLU A 24 -1.18 -16.29 11.45
C GLU A 24 -1.80 -15.00 12.03
N MET A 25 -1.52 -13.82 11.45
CA MET A 25 -2.13 -12.55 11.89
C MET A 25 -3.62 -12.47 11.52
N PHE A 26 -4.03 -13.04 10.38
CA PHE A 26 -5.45 -13.14 10.00
C PHE A 26 -6.18 -14.24 10.78
N ARG A 27 -5.46 -15.27 11.24
CA ARG A 27 -6.05 -16.44 11.90
C ARG A 27 -6.51 -16.17 13.33
N LYS A 28 -5.92 -15.20 14.04
CA LYS A 28 -6.23 -14.92 15.45
C LYS A 28 -6.49 -13.44 15.73
N PRO A 29 -7.76 -13.01 15.68
CA PRO A 29 -8.15 -11.67 16.13
C PRO A 29 -7.67 -11.44 17.57
N GLY A 30 -6.83 -10.42 17.79
CA GLY A 30 -6.41 -9.99 19.12
C GLY A 30 -5.03 -10.48 19.61
N GLN A 31 -4.39 -11.42 18.92
CA GLN A 31 -3.02 -11.85 19.28
C GLN A 31 -1.96 -11.01 18.54
N ARG A 32 -1.13 -10.26 19.29
CA ARG A 32 0.00 -9.53 18.72
C ARG A 32 1.16 -10.50 18.49
N PRO A 33 1.76 -10.56 17.29
CA PRO A 33 2.97 -11.34 17.05
C PRO A 33 4.07 -11.02 18.08
N ALA A 34 4.91 -11.99 18.39
CA ALA A 34 6.15 -11.75 19.12
C ALA A 34 7.03 -10.75 18.35
N CYS A 35 7.90 -9.99 19.04
CA CYS A 35 8.87 -9.14 18.36
C CYS A 35 9.89 -10.02 17.64
N SER A 36 9.67 -10.28 16.35
CA SER A 36 10.54 -11.09 15.49
C SER A 36 10.69 -10.44 14.11
N LYS A 37 11.63 -10.93 13.30
CA LYS A 37 11.83 -10.45 11.93
C LYS A 37 10.61 -10.73 11.05
N GLU A 38 9.95 -11.87 11.27
CA GLU A 38 8.74 -12.29 10.55
C GLU A 38 7.57 -11.37 10.90
N ALA A 39 7.44 -10.98 12.18
CA ALA A 39 6.46 -9.99 12.58
C ALA A 39 6.74 -8.64 11.90
N ALA A 40 7.99 -8.17 11.90
CA ALA A 40 8.36 -6.92 11.26
C ALA A 40 8.01 -6.88 9.76
N PHE A 41 8.33 -7.96 9.03
CA PHE A 41 7.92 -8.12 7.63
C PHE A 41 6.41 -8.09 7.46
N THR A 42 5.67 -8.73 8.37
CA THR A 42 4.20 -8.79 8.30
C THR A 42 3.57 -7.41 8.48
N TYR A 43 4.02 -6.61 9.46
CA TYR A 43 3.57 -5.22 9.63
C TYR A 43 3.85 -4.38 8.38
N ALA A 44 5.07 -4.49 7.83
CA ALA A 44 5.45 -3.78 6.62
C ALA A 44 4.56 -4.15 5.41
N ILE A 45 4.41 -5.44 5.11
CA ILE A 45 3.68 -5.87 3.91
C ILE A 45 2.17 -5.57 4.01
N ILE A 46 1.58 -5.61 5.22
CA ILE A 46 0.18 -5.23 5.43
C ILE A 46 -0.01 -3.73 5.18
N ALA A 47 0.87 -2.89 5.74
CA ALA A 47 0.80 -1.45 5.53
C ALA A 47 0.96 -1.09 4.04
N ALA A 48 1.87 -1.76 3.33
CA ALA A 48 2.05 -1.62 1.88
C ALA A 48 0.81 -2.08 1.10
N GLY A 49 0.27 -3.26 1.45
CA GLY A 49 -0.88 -3.86 0.78
C GLY A 49 -2.15 -3.02 0.91
N VAL A 50 -2.42 -2.46 2.09
CA VAL A 50 -3.55 -1.53 2.29
C VAL A 50 -3.38 -0.28 1.44
N ALA A 51 -2.18 0.32 1.44
CA ALA A 51 -1.92 1.51 0.63
C ALA A 51 -2.13 1.24 -0.86
N HIS A 52 -1.64 0.11 -1.37
CA HIS A 52 -1.80 -0.31 -2.76
C HIS A 52 -3.26 -0.57 -3.13
N ALA A 53 -3.98 -1.36 -2.32
CA ALA A 53 -5.37 -1.73 -2.59
C ALA A 53 -6.29 -0.51 -2.64
N ILE A 54 -6.12 0.44 -1.71
CA ILE A 54 -6.90 1.69 -1.70
C ILE A 54 -6.56 2.53 -2.92
N THR A 55 -5.27 2.75 -3.21
CA THR A 55 -4.84 3.50 -4.40
C THR A 55 -5.43 2.92 -5.68
N ALA A 56 -5.41 1.59 -5.83
CA ALA A 56 -5.96 0.90 -6.98
C ALA A 56 -7.48 1.06 -7.08
N ALA A 57 -8.19 0.96 -5.96
CA ALA A 57 -9.65 1.16 -5.91
C ALA A 57 -10.04 2.61 -6.26
N CYS A 58 -9.28 3.61 -5.79
CA CYS A 58 -9.47 5.02 -6.15
C CYS A 58 -9.28 5.24 -7.66
N THR A 59 -8.22 4.66 -8.23
CA THR A 59 -7.90 4.77 -9.66
C THR A 59 -8.97 4.11 -10.54
N GLN A 60 -9.64 3.07 -10.03
CA GLN A 60 -10.73 2.38 -10.72
C GLN A 60 -12.08 3.07 -10.56
N GLY A 61 -12.19 4.08 -9.68
CA GLY A 61 -13.46 4.73 -9.35
C GLY A 61 -14.41 3.87 -8.51
N ASN A 62 -13.87 2.87 -7.79
CA ASN A 62 -14.67 2.00 -6.90
C ASN A 62 -14.97 2.64 -5.53
N LEU A 63 -14.33 3.77 -5.22
CA LEU A 63 -14.50 4.52 -3.97
C LEU A 63 -14.92 5.95 -4.30
N SER A 64 -15.88 6.49 -3.56
CA SER A 64 -16.40 7.85 -3.75
C SER A 64 -15.48 8.94 -3.22
N ASP A 65 -14.69 8.62 -2.19
CA ASP A 65 -13.97 9.61 -1.39
C ASP A 65 -12.57 9.95 -1.93
N CYS A 66 -12.19 9.32 -3.04
CA CYS A 66 -10.91 9.50 -3.71
C CYS A 66 -11.03 9.30 -5.22
N GLY A 67 -9.96 9.58 -5.96
CA GLY A 67 -9.94 9.44 -7.41
C GLY A 67 -8.55 9.45 -8.01
N CYS A 68 -8.46 9.85 -9.27
CA CYS A 68 -7.20 9.97 -10.00
C CYS A 68 -6.35 11.12 -9.46
N ASP A 69 -5.04 10.94 -9.50
CA ASP A 69 -4.10 12.05 -9.31
C ASP A 69 -4.21 13.05 -10.47
N LYS A 70 -4.33 14.33 -10.10
CA LYS A 70 -4.61 15.43 -11.02
C LYS A 70 -3.37 16.23 -11.38
N GLU A 71 -2.21 16.00 -10.74
CA GLU A 71 -1.01 16.82 -10.92
C GLU A 71 -0.48 16.86 -12.35
N LYS A 72 -0.62 15.75 -13.09
CA LYS A 72 -0.18 15.64 -14.49
C LYS A 72 -1.34 15.57 -15.48
N GLN A 73 -2.59 15.65 -15.01
CA GLN A 73 -3.73 15.47 -15.89
C GLN A 73 -3.80 16.61 -16.93
N GLY A 74 -3.72 16.25 -18.22
CA GLY A 74 -3.75 17.22 -19.31
C GLY A 74 -2.43 17.96 -19.56
N PHE A 75 -1.33 17.59 -18.89
CA PHE A 75 -0.02 18.12 -19.22
C PHE A 75 0.42 17.62 -20.61
N TYR A 76 0.88 18.55 -21.44
CA TYR A 76 1.34 18.30 -22.80
C TYR A 76 2.81 18.67 -22.89
N ASN A 77 3.65 17.72 -23.31
CA ASN A 77 5.04 17.99 -23.63
C ASN A 77 5.13 18.41 -25.11
N GLN A 78 5.43 19.69 -25.36
CA GLN A 78 5.54 20.23 -26.72
C GLN A 78 6.78 19.72 -27.47
N GLU A 79 7.88 19.45 -26.77
CA GLU A 79 9.14 19.01 -27.39
C GLU A 79 9.08 17.54 -27.80
N GLU A 80 8.41 16.71 -27.01
CA GLU A 80 8.33 15.26 -27.23
C GLU A 80 6.99 14.80 -27.85
N GLY A 81 6.03 15.71 -28.03
CA GLY A 81 4.79 15.46 -28.77
C GLY A 81 3.78 14.53 -28.09
N TRP A 82 3.93 14.25 -26.78
CA TRP A 82 3.00 13.41 -26.03
C TRP A 82 2.23 14.19 -24.98
N LYS A 83 1.02 13.70 -24.67
CA LYS A 83 0.14 14.26 -23.62
C LYS A 83 -0.08 13.21 -22.53
N TRP A 84 -0.05 13.65 -21.28
CA TRP A 84 -0.56 12.83 -20.18
C TRP A 84 -2.07 12.65 -20.36
N GLY A 85 -2.52 11.42 -20.20
CA GLY A 85 -3.93 11.05 -20.26
C GLY A 85 -4.23 9.86 -19.37
N GLY A 86 -5.52 9.54 -19.24
CA GLY A 86 -5.99 8.48 -18.35
C GLY A 86 -6.08 8.92 -16.89
N CYS A 87 -6.09 7.93 -16.01
CA CYS A 87 -6.20 8.11 -14.56
C CYS A 87 -4.86 7.74 -13.92
N SER A 88 -4.11 8.76 -13.49
CA SER A 88 -2.91 8.53 -12.68
C SER A 88 -3.32 8.07 -11.28
N ALA A 89 -2.52 7.21 -10.66
CA ALA A 89 -2.82 6.66 -9.36
C ALA A 89 -2.48 7.67 -8.25
N ASP A 90 -3.45 8.06 -7.42
CA ASP A 90 -3.20 8.89 -6.24
C ASP A 90 -2.67 8.06 -5.07
N ILE A 91 -1.36 7.81 -5.12
CA ILE A 91 -0.64 7.03 -4.12
C ILE A 91 -0.65 7.73 -2.75
N ARG A 92 -0.67 9.07 -2.71
CA ARG A 92 -0.65 9.83 -1.45
C ARG A 92 -1.88 9.56 -0.63
N TYR A 93 -3.04 9.48 -1.29
CA TYR A 93 -4.29 9.10 -0.63
C TYR A 93 -4.19 7.71 -0.01
N GLY A 94 -3.74 6.70 -0.78
CA GLY A 94 -3.59 5.33 -0.27
C GLY A 94 -2.60 5.22 0.89
N LEU A 95 -1.47 5.92 0.83
CA LEU A 95 -0.49 5.98 1.93
C LEU A 95 -1.08 6.63 3.18
N GLY A 96 -1.82 7.73 3.02
CA GLY A 96 -2.51 8.42 4.10
C GLY A 96 -3.56 7.54 4.78
N PHE A 97 -4.40 6.89 3.96
CA PHE A 97 -5.39 5.94 4.46
C PHE A 97 -4.74 4.78 5.22
N SER A 98 -3.70 4.16 4.64
CA SER A 98 -2.97 3.06 5.27
C SER A 98 -2.37 3.47 6.62
N LYS A 99 -1.79 4.66 6.70
CA LYS A 99 -1.27 5.21 7.97
C LYS A 99 -2.36 5.28 9.03
N VAL A 100 -3.48 5.95 8.72
CA VAL A 100 -4.58 6.11 9.69
C VAL A 100 -5.18 4.76 10.09
N PHE A 101 -5.41 3.87 9.12
CA PHE A 101 -6.09 2.60 9.35
C PHE A 101 -5.21 1.56 10.07
N VAL A 102 -3.98 1.35 9.59
CA VAL A 102 -3.08 0.30 10.10
C VAL A 102 -2.46 0.73 11.44
N ASP A 103 -2.13 2.01 11.61
CA ASP A 103 -1.51 2.50 12.85
C ASP A 103 -2.54 2.72 13.97
N ALA A 104 -3.86 2.70 13.71
CA ALA A 104 -4.91 2.95 14.70
C ALA A 104 -4.85 2.03 15.94
N ARG A 105 -4.25 0.85 15.81
CA ARG A 105 -4.12 -0.14 16.90
C ARG A 105 -2.87 0.06 17.76
N GLU A 106 -1.98 0.95 17.33
CA GLU A 106 -0.66 1.22 17.92
C GLU A 106 -0.71 2.45 18.85
N ILE A 107 -1.54 2.35 19.90
CA ILE A 107 -1.87 3.48 20.80
C ILE A 107 -0.86 3.65 21.95
N LYS A 108 -0.29 2.55 22.45
CA LYS A 108 0.56 2.58 23.66
C LYS A 108 1.98 3.02 23.29
N GLN A 109 2.55 3.97 24.02
CA GLN A 109 3.95 4.39 23.83
C GLN A 109 4.93 3.39 24.47
N ASN A 110 5.10 2.22 23.87
CA ASN A 110 6.09 1.23 24.29
C ASN A 110 7.00 0.82 23.12
N ALA A 111 8.14 0.19 23.44
CA ALA A 111 9.14 -0.22 22.45
C ALA A 111 8.55 -1.07 21.31
N ARG A 112 7.58 -1.95 21.63
CA ARG A 112 6.90 -2.78 20.62
C ARG A 112 6.08 -1.94 19.64
N THR A 113 5.28 -1.00 20.15
CA THR A 113 4.45 -0.14 19.31
C THR A 113 5.32 0.79 18.45
N LEU A 114 6.40 1.35 18.98
CA LEU A 114 7.35 2.12 18.17
C LEU A 114 7.99 1.28 17.05
N MET A 115 8.35 0.03 17.35
CA MET A 115 8.85 -0.91 16.34
C MET A 115 7.79 -1.24 15.29
N ASN A 116 6.53 -1.47 15.69
CA ASN A 116 5.42 -1.74 14.76
C ASN A 116 5.17 -0.54 13.83
N LEU A 117 5.11 0.69 14.38
CA LEU A 117 4.97 1.92 13.62
C LEU A 117 6.12 2.11 12.63
N HIS A 118 7.36 1.84 13.06
CA HIS A 118 8.52 1.86 12.18
C HIS A 118 8.39 0.85 11.03
N ASN A 119 7.98 -0.38 11.32
CA ASN A 119 7.80 -1.42 10.30
C ASN A 119 6.67 -1.07 9.32
N ASN A 120 5.55 -0.53 9.82
CA ASN A 120 4.45 -0.04 8.97
C ASN A 120 4.93 1.06 8.03
N GLU A 121 5.69 2.02 8.55
CA GLU A 121 6.27 3.11 7.76
C GLU A 121 7.27 2.59 6.73
N ALA A 122 8.13 1.64 7.11
CA ALA A 122 9.08 1.01 6.18
C ALA A 122 8.34 0.31 5.02
N GLY A 123 7.23 -0.38 5.31
CA GLY A 123 6.38 -0.99 4.28
C GLY A 123 5.69 0.03 3.37
N ARG A 124 5.33 1.19 3.90
CA ARG A 124 4.75 2.29 3.10
C ARG A 124 5.77 3.01 2.21
N LYS A 125 7.06 2.94 2.53
CA LYS A 125 8.16 3.57 1.78
C LYS A 125 8.72 2.73 0.62
N VAL A 126 7.96 1.78 0.09
CA VAL A 126 8.39 1.05 -1.12
C VAL A 126 8.61 2.09 -2.23
N PRO A 127 9.82 2.16 -2.82
CA PRO A 127 10.13 3.21 -3.77
C PRO A 127 9.17 3.12 -4.95
N HIS A 128 8.45 4.21 -5.20
CA HIS A 128 7.65 4.40 -6.40
C HIS A 128 8.60 4.62 -7.58
N THR A 129 9.35 3.60 -7.99
CA THR A 129 10.13 3.61 -9.22
C THR A 129 9.19 3.43 -10.41
N ALA A 130 8.35 4.44 -10.66
CA ALA A 130 7.64 4.69 -11.92
C ALA A 130 6.69 5.87 -11.69
N GLN A 131 7.23 7.08 -11.72
CA GLN A 131 6.47 8.31 -11.97
C GLN A 131 7.46 9.39 -12.43
N GLY A 132 8.00 9.14 -13.60
CA GLY A 132 8.79 10.02 -14.44
C GLY A 132 8.61 9.53 -15.86
#